data_AF-A0A564ZAC2-F1
#
_entry.id   AF-A0A564ZAC2-F1
#
_cell.length_a   1.000
_cell.length_b   1.000
_cell.length_c   1.000
_cell.angle_alpha   90.00
_cell.angle_beta   90.00
_cell.angle_gamma   90.00
#
_symmetry.space_group_name_H-M   'P 1'
#
loop_
_entity.id
_entity.type
_entity.pdbx_description
1 polymer ?
#
loop_
_entity_poly.entity_id
_entity_poly.type
_entity_poly.pdbx_seq_one_letter_code
_entity_poly.pdbx_strand_id
1 'polypeptide(L)'
;MIQSIFDGLIWFLVPVAMVISNDIFAYVFGMLFGRTPLIEVSPKKTWEGFIGGGICSLLVGLLVAWSMIDKKHFICPIEYDDRVGSLSMDCIPDAIFIPRMHNVSRWLVEDNVNRKFFVPVKQVPRYPYFFHCLMIGAFISIIGPFGGFFASGFKRAFKIKDFGDVIPGHGGILDRFDCQIFVGWFVFFYYNSFVKPLTPSSLLQQVFVLPQDEQLAVLNLFLGGLLRRGHVPAELAQPLMAYGETIKAAAADIGPP
;
A
#
# COMPACT_ATOMS: atom_id res chain seq x y z
N MET A 1 -1.27 4.32 8.43
CA MET A 1 -0.54 3.28 9.20
C MET A 1 -1.46 2.33 9.95
N ILE A 2 -2.26 2.78 10.93
CA ILE A 2 -3.14 1.86 11.69
C ILE A 2 -4.18 1.17 10.79
N GLN A 3 -4.82 1.90 9.88
CA GLN A 3 -5.76 1.32 8.91
C GLN A 3 -5.12 0.23 8.05
N SER A 4 -3.86 0.42 7.65
CA SER A 4 -3.11 -0.57 6.88
C SER A 4 -2.87 -1.88 7.64
N ILE A 5 -2.89 -1.87 8.98
CA ILE A 5 -2.82 -3.09 9.79
C ILE A 5 -4.13 -3.88 9.68
N PHE A 6 -5.26 -3.17 9.71
CA PHE A 6 -6.59 -3.78 9.59
C PHE A 6 -6.86 -4.31 8.18
N ASP A 7 -6.35 -3.65 7.14
CA ASP A 7 -6.42 -4.14 5.76
C ASP A 7 -5.51 -5.37 5.51
N GLY A 8 -4.51 -5.61 6.37
CA GLY A 8 -3.64 -6.78 6.34
C GLY A 8 -2.22 -6.47 6.84
N LEU A 9 -1.69 -7.28 7.78
CA LEU A 9 -0.39 -7.01 8.43
C LEU A 9 0.78 -6.88 7.44
N ILE A 10 0.72 -7.53 6.27
CA ILE A 10 1.75 -7.47 5.25
C ILE A 10 1.96 -6.03 4.73
N TRP A 11 0.90 -5.22 4.64
CA TRP A 11 0.95 -3.82 4.24
C TRP A 11 1.59 -2.91 5.29
N PHE A 12 1.76 -3.41 6.51
CA PHE A 12 2.45 -2.71 7.58
C PHE A 12 3.89 -3.21 7.76
N LEU A 13 4.07 -4.53 7.91
CA LEU A 13 5.36 -5.12 8.27
C LEU A 13 6.40 -5.03 7.16
N VAL A 14 6.01 -5.23 5.89
CA VAL A 14 6.95 -5.17 4.76
C VAL A 14 7.53 -3.76 4.61
N PRO A 15 6.72 -2.68 4.51
CA PRO A 15 7.27 -1.32 4.42
C PRO A 15 8.11 -0.91 5.63
N VAL A 16 7.70 -1.27 6.85
CA VAL A 16 8.47 -0.99 8.07
C VAL A 16 9.85 -1.66 8.01
N ALA A 17 9.91 -2.94 7.62
CA ALA A 17 11.16 -3.67 7.45
C ALA A 17 12.05 -3.04 6.37
N MET A 18 11.46 -2.60 5.26
CA MET A 18 12.19 -1.92 4.18
C MET A 18 12.82 -0.61 4.65
N VAL A 19 12.09 0.21 5.42
CA VAL A 19 12.63 1.47 5.96
C VAL A 19 13.79 1.22 6.93
N ILE A 20 13.61 0.30 7.87
CA ILE A 20 14.67 -0.06 8.83
C ILE A 20 15.90 -0.58 8.10
N SER A 21 15.70 -1.46 7.13
CA SER A 21 16.75 -1.99 6.28
C SER A 21 17.45 -0.88 5.50
N ASN A 22 16.70 0.07 4.93
CA ASN A 22 17.25 1.18 4.16
C ASN A 22 18.20 2.02 5.01
N ASP A 23 17.82 2.38 6.24
CA ASP A 23 18.67 3.19 7.12
C ASP A 23 19.94 2.44 7.58
N ILE A 24 19.81 1.16 7.92
CA ILE A 24 20.95 0.31 8.32
C ILE A 24 21.93 0.18 7.15
N PHE A 25 21.46 -0.21 5.96
CA PHE A 25 22.34 -0.42 4.82
C PHE A 25 22.87 0.90 4.26
N ALA A 26 22.11 2.00 4.30
CA ALA A 26 22.63 3.30 3.94
C ALA A 26 23.80 3.74 4.83
N TYR A 27 23.73 3.42 6.13
CA TYR A 27 24.84 3.62 7.05
C TYR A 27 26.03 2.68 6.75
N VAL A 28 25.79 1.39 6.55
CA VAL A 28 26.85 0.40 6.27
C VAL A 28 27.59 0.72 4.97
N PHE A 29 26.88 0.92 3.86
CA PHE A 29 27.50 1.29 2.58
C PHE A 29 28.08 2.70 2.61
N GLY A 30 27.47 3.61 3.37
CA GLY A 30 28.01 4.94 3.61
C GLY A 30 29.35 4.92 4.34
N MET A 31 29.55 4.01 5.30
CA MET A 31 30.84 3.85 5.98
C MET A 31 31.89 3.14 5.13
N LEU A 32 31.50 2.11 4.38
CA LEU A 32 32.45 1.29 3.62
C LEU A 32 32.90 1.97 2.31
N PHE A 33 31.99 2.66 1.63
CA PHE A 33 32.21 3.20 0.29
C PHE A 33 31.89 4.69 0.15
N GLY A 34 31.45 5.35 1.21
CA GLY A 34 31.04 6.75 1.17
C GLY A 34 32.20 7.68 0.85
N ARG A 35 32.10 8.36 -0.29
CA ARG A 35 33.08 9.38 -0.72
C ARG A 35 32.40 10.70 -1.06
N THR A 36 31.18 10.64 -1.60
CA THR A 36 30.46 11.83 -2.09
C THR A 36 29.30 12.19 -1.15
N PRO A 37 29.34 13.36 -0.47
CA PRO A 37 28.25 13.77 0.40
C PRO A 37 26.98 14.07 -0.41
N LEU A 38 25.82 13.72 0.15
CA LEU A 38 24.51 13.86 -0.49
C LEU A 38 23.98 15.30 -0.39
N ILE A 39 24.09 15.93 0.79
CA ILE A 39 23.60 17.28 1.09
C ILE A 39 24.52 17.96 2.11
N GLU A 40 24.76 19.28 1.96
CA GLU A 40 25.58 20.08 2.89
C GLU A 40 25.02 20.15 4.31
N VAL A 41 23.68 20.12 4.44
CA VAL A 41 22.98 20.03 5.73
C VAL A 41 23.25 18.70 6.44
N SER A 42 23.81 17.67 5.80
CA SER A 42 24.23 16.45 6.52
C SER A 42 25.44 15.81 5.84
N PRO A 43 26.65 16.29 6.15
CA PRO A 43 27.87 15.86 5.45
C PRO A 43 28.23 14.39 5.68
N LYS A 44 27.59 13.72 6.65
CA LYS A 44 27.79 12.29 6.94
C LYS A 44 26.97 11.36 6.04
N LYS A 45 25.95 11.88 5.33
CA LYS A 45 25.14 11.08 4.41
C LYS A 45 25.76 11.13 3.02
N THR A 46 25.96 9.98 2.39
CA THR A 46 26.65 9.85 1.10
C THR A 46 25.75 9.25 0.01
N TRP A 47 26.06 9.56 -1.26
CA TRP A 47 25.34 9.00 -2.41
C TRP A 47 25.52 7.48 -2.52
N GLU A 48 26.71 6.97 -2.21
CA GLU A 48 27.00 5.54 -2.27
C GLU A 48 26.17 4.78 -1.21
N GLY A 49 26.04 5.37 -0.01
CA GLY A 49 25.16 4.85 1.03
C GLY A 49 23.70 4.85 0.59
N PHE A 50 23.22 5.95 0.00
CA PHE A 50 21.85 6.07 -0.50
C PHE A 50 21.49 4.97 -1.52
N ILE A 51 22.33 4.77 -2.53
CA ILE A 51 22.09 3.76 -3.57
C ILE A 51 22.18 2.34 -2.98
N GLY A 52 23.19 2.07 -2.14
CA GLY A 52 23.36 0.77 -1.48
C GLY A 52 22.19 0.42 -0.55
N GLY A 53 21.71 1.39 0.22
CA GLY A 53 20.54 1.26 1.09
C GLY A 53 19.26 0.98 0.30
N GLY A 54 19.04 1.69 -0.81
CA GLY A 54 17.90 1.47 -1.70
C GLY A 54 17.87 0.07 -2.30
N ILE A 55 18.99 -0.42 -2.84
CA ILE A 55 19.07 -1.76 -3.43
C ILE A 55 18.86 -2.83 -2.36
N CYS A 56 19.50 -2.70 -1.20
CA CYS A 56 19.38 -3.71 -0.14
C CYS A 56 17.99 -3.73 0.49
N SER A 57 17.37 -2.57 0.71
CA SER A 57 16.00 -2.49 1.23
C SER A 57 14.97 -3.12 0.28
N LEU A 58 15.15 -2.99 -1.04
CA LEU A 58 14.33 -3.69 -2.02
C LEU A 58 14.48 -5.20 -1.91
N LEU A 59 15.71 -5.71 -1.82
CA LEU A 59 15.97 -7.14 -1.67
C LEU A 59 15.38 -7.70 -0.37
N VAL A 60 15.56 -6.99 0.75
CA VAL A 60 14.97 -7.37 2.04
C VAL A 60 13.45 -7.34 1.99
N GLY A 61 12.86 -6.30 1.38
CA GLY A 61 11.41 -6.20 1.22
C GLY A 61 10.83 -7.38 0.44
N LEU A 62 11.47 -7.77 -0.67
CA LEU A 62 11.06 -8.93 -1.45
C LEU A 62 11.20 -10.25 -0.66
N LEU A 63 12.28 -10.40 0.11
CA LEU A 63 12.51 -11.58 0.94
C LEU A 63 11.47 -11.71 2.07
N VAL A 64 11.18 -10.61 2.76
CA VAL A 64 10.15 -10.57 3.80
C VAL A 64 8.78 -10.84 3.19
N ALA A 65 8.44 -10.20 2.07
CA ALA A 65 7.20 -10.46 1.34
C ALA A 65 7.05 -11.94 0.96
N TRP A 66 8.10 -12.55 0.40
CA TRP A 66 8.11 -13.96 0.03
C TRP A 66 7.89 -14.89 1.23
N SER A 67 8.43 -14.54 2.41
CA SER A 67 8.23 -15.32 3.63
C SER A 67 6.81 -15.23 4.20
N MET A 68 6.09 -14.14 3.91
CA MET A 68 4.78 -13.83 4.50
C MET A 68 3.61 -14.19 3.59
N ILE A 69 3.82 -14.24 2.27
CA ILE A 69 2.75 -14.39 1.26
C ILE A 69 2.01 -15.73 1.28
N ASP A 70 2.53 -16.74 1.97
CA ASP A 70 1.88 -18.04 2.11
C ASP A 70 0.96 -18.11 3.36
N LYS A 71 1.11 -17.16 4.29
CA LYS A 71 0.47 -17.21 5.60
C LYS A 71 -0.75 -16.29 5.65
N LYS A 72 -1.95 -16.87 5.72
CA LYS A 72 -3.23 -16.14 5.79
C LYS A 72 -3.28 -15.08 6.90
N HIS A 73 -2.73 -15.38 8.06
CA HIS A 73 -2.66 -14.45 9.20
C HIS A 73 -2.02 -13.09 8.88
N PHE A 74 -1.10 -13.02 7.91
CA PHE A 74 -0.45 -11.76 7.54
C PHE A 74 -1.15 -11.03 6.39
N ILE A 75 -1.94 -11.76 5.61
CA ILE A 75 -2.50 -11.28 4.34
C ILE A 75 -3.94 -10.84 4.53
N CYS A 76 -4.69 -11.58 5.34
CA CYS A 76 -6.10 -11.36 5.52
C CYS A 76 -6.37 -10.11 6.37
N PRO A 77 -7.40 -9.33 6.02
CA PRO A 77 -7.86 -8.23 6.84
C PRO A 77 -8.42 -8.76 8.16
N ILE A 78 -8.33 -7.94 9.19
CA ILE A 78 -8.85 -8.26 10.52
C ILE A 78 -10.32 -7.85 10.57
N GLU A 79 -11.23 -8.83 10.71
CA GLU A 79 -12.67 -8.60 10.81
C GLU A 79 -13.20 -9.12 12.15
N TYR A 80 -14.06 -8.33 12.79
CA TYR A 80 -14.70 -8.70 14.05
C TYR A 80 -16.00 -9.43 13.74
N ASP A 81 -16.12 -10.69 14.16
CA ASP A 81 -17.37 -11.44 14.00
C ASP A 81 -18.25 -11.27 15.24
N ASP A 82 -19.34 -10.50 15.08
CA ASP A 82 -20.34 -10.25 16.12
C ASP A 82 -21.00 -11.54 16.65
N ARG A 83 -21.01 -12.63 15.86
CA ARG A 83 -21.68 -13.89 16.24
C ARG A 83 -20.85 -14.72 17.22
N VAL A 84 -19.53 -14.64 17.11
CA VAL A 84 -18.58 -15.44 17.91
C VAL A 84 -17.92 -14.56 18.99
N GLY A 85 -18.01 -13.23 18.87
CA GLY A 85 -17.37 -12.29 19.80
C GLY A 85 -15.84 -12.34 19.73
N SER A 86 -15.29 -12.72 18.57
CA SER A 86 -13.86 -12.92 18.37
C SER A 86 -13.37 -12.24 17.09
N LEU A 87 -12.12 -11.76 17.13
CA LEU A 87 -11.40 -11.30 15.94
C LEU A 87 -11.01 -12.50 15.08
N SER A 88 -11.47 -12.54 13.84
CA SER A 88 -11.12 -13.57 12.86
C SER A 88 -10.17 -13.02 11.80
N MET A 89 -9.22 -13.84 11.35
CA MET A 89 -8.27 -13.54 10.26
C MET A 89 -8.42 -14.53 9.10
N ASP A 90 -9.58 -15.18 9.01
CA ASP A 90 -9.87 -16.16 7.98
C ASP A 90 -10.55 -15.48 6.80
N CYS A 91 -9.81 -15.33 5.71
CA CYS A 91 -10.30 -14.75 4.47
C CYS A 91 -9.96 -15.63 3.26
N ILE A 92 -10.65 -15.37 2.16
CA ILE A 92 -10.24 -15.83 0.84
C ILE A 92 -9.17 -14.83 0.34
N PRO A 93 -7.93 -15.27 0.05
CA PRO A 93 -6.87 -14.36 -0.36
C PRO A 93 -7.20 -13.64 -1.66
N ASP A 94 -6.91 -12.34 -1.72
CA ASP A 94 -7.07 -11.56 -2.94
C ASP A 94 -6.17 -12.06 -4.08
N ALA A 95 -6.58 -11.77 -5.32
CA ALA A 95 -5.86 -12.15 -6.55
C ALA A 95 -4.42 -11.58 -6.64
N ILE A 96 -4.04 -10.69 -5.73
CA ILE A 96 -2.71 -10.09 -5.60
C ILE A 96 -1.74 -11.05 -4.89
N PHE A 97 -2.27 -11.92 -4.04
CA PHE A 97 -1.53 -12.92 -3.26
C PHE A 97 -1.63 -14.33 -3.85
N ILE A 98 -2.37 -14.50 -4.94
CA ILE A 98 -2.45 -15.77 -5.68
C ILE A 98 -1.34 -15.80 -6.74
N PRO A 99 -0.51 -16.86 -6.80
CA PRO A 99 0.58 -16.94 -7.77
C PRO A 99 0.02 -17.06 -9.20
N ARG A 100 0.50 -16.21 -10.11
CA ARG A 100 0.22 -16.36 -11.54
C ARG A 100 1.42 -17.01 -12.22
N MET A 101 1.17 -18.11 -12.92
CA MET A 101 2.21 -18.79 -13.68
C MET A 101 2.55 -17.97 -14.91
N HIS A 102 3.81 -17.56 -15.04
CA HIS A 102 4.32 -16.92 -16.25
C HIS A 102 5.35 -17.82 -16.91
N ASN A 103 5.21 -17.98 -18.23
CA ASN A 103 6.21 -18.66 -19.04
C ASN A 103 7.44 -17.75 -19.15
N VAL A 104 8.62 -18.30 -18.88
CA VAL A 104 9.86 -17.53 -18.96
C VAL A 104 10.19 -17.26 -20.44
N SER A 105 10.76 -16.08 -20.73
CA SER A 105 11.18 -15.71 -22.10
C SER A 105 12.08 -16.77 -22.72
N ARG A 106 11.85 -17.08 -23.99
CA ARG A 106 12.63 -18.06 -24.78
C ARG A 106 14.14 -17.75 -24.76
N TRP A 107 14.52 -16.48 -24.64
CA TRP A 107 15.92 -16.02 -24.58
C TRP A 107 16.70 -16.55 -23.36
N LEU A 108 16.05 -16.70 -22.20
CA LEU A 108 16.63 -17.33 -21.00
C LEU A 108 16.73 -18.85 -21.10
N VAL A 109 16.00 -19.46 -22.04
CA VAL A 109 16.01 -20.89 -22.32
C VAL A 109 17.06 -21.25 -23.38
N GLU A 110 17.35 -20.34 -24.32
CA GLU A 110 18.26 -20.57 -25.45
C GLU A 110 19.73 -20.18 -25.20
N ASP A 111 20.02 -19.23 -24.30
CA ASP A 111 21.42 -18.89 -24.01
C ASP A 111 22.08 -19.97 -23.13
N ASN A 112 23.30 -20.35 -23.52
CA ASN A 112 24.19 -21.37 -22.92
C ASN A 112 24.48 -21.25 -21.40
N VAL A 113 23.80 -20.35 -20.68
CA VAL A 113 23.85 -20.16 -19.22
C VAL A 113 23.19 -21.32 -18.47
N ASN A 114 22.16 -21.95 -19.04
CA ASN A 114 21.48 -23.10 -18.42
C ASN A 114 22.34 -24.36 -18.30
N ARG A 115 23.50 -24.43 -18.97
CA ARG A 115 24.39 -25.59 -18.84
C ARG A 115 25.27 -25.54 -17.59
N LYS A 116 25.38 -24.37 -16.93
CA LYS A 116 26.25 -24.17 -15.75
C LYS A 116 25.48 -24.07 -14.43
N PHE A 117 24.18 -23.75 -14.47
CA PHE A 117 23.31 -23.71 -13.30
C PHE A 117 22.16 -24.70 -13.50
N PHE A 118 22.16 -25.77 -12.72
CA PHE A 118 21.34 -26.98 -12.85
C PHE A 118 19.87 -26.76 -12.45
N VAL A 119 19.20 -25.74 -13.00
CA VAL A 119 17.77 -25.49 -12.70
C VAL A 119 17.01 -25.10 -13.97
N PRO A 120 16.32 -26.06 -14.63
CA PRO A 120 15.46 -25.75 -15.78
C PRO A 120 14.15 -25.11 -15.28
N VAL A 121 14.17 -23.81 -15.00
CA VAL A 121 12.97 -23.09 -14.58
C VAL A 121 12.14 -22.77 -15.82
N LYS A 122 11.16 -23.62 -16.16
CA LYS A 122 10.23 -23.39 -17.29
C LYS A 122 9.06 -22.47 -16.93
N GLN A 123 8.71 -22.39 -15.66
CA GLN A 123 7.65 -21.54 -15.13
C GLN A 123 8.09 -20.98 -13.78
N VAL A 124 7.93 -19.66 -13.59
CA VAL A 124 8.19 -18.99 -12.32
C VAL A 124 6.86 -18.52 -11.76
N PRO A 125 6.45 -18.95 -10.55
CA PRO A 125 5.28 -18.39 -9.89
C PRO A 125 5.59 -16.93 -9.53
N ARG A 126 4.88 -15.99 -10.17
CA ARG A 126 5.02 -14.56 -9.86
C ARG A 126 3.78 -14.08 -9.13
N TYR A 127 3.97 -13.60 -7.91
CA TYR A 127 2.93 -12.94 -7.15
C TYR A 127 2.82 -11.48 -7.61
N PRO A 128 1.63 -10.99 -8.00
CA PRO A 128 1.42 -9.58 -8.33
C PRO A 128 1.86 -8.64 -7.20
N TYR A 129 1.74 -9.08 -5.94
CA TYR A 129 2.22 -8.35 -4.76
C TYR A 129 3.66 -7.85 -4.87
N PHE A 130 4.57 -8.62 -5.49
CA PHE A 130 5.97 -8.19 -5.63
C PHE A 130 6.14 -6.92 -6.46
N PHE A 131 5.24 -6.66 -7.41
CA PHE A 131 5.25 -5.40 -8.16
C PHE A 131 4.93 -4.20 -7.23
N HIS A 132 3.93 -4.35 -6.37
CA HIS A 132 3.59 -3.32 -5.37
C HIS A 132 4.72 -3.12 -4.36
N CYS A 133 5.38 -4.20 -3.92
CA CYS A 133 6.56 -4.14 -3.06
C CYS A 133 7.70 -3.35 -3.72
N LEU A 134 7.95 -3.54 -5.02
CA LEU A 134 8.96 -2.76 -5.75
C LEU A 134 8.59 -1.27 -5.84
N MET A 135 7.32 -0.93 -6.11
CA MET A 135 6.87 0.47 -6.16
C MET A 135 7.01 1.15 -4.80
N ILE A 136 6.60 0.48 -3.73
CA ILE A 136 6.74 0.98 -2.36
C ILE A 136 8.20 1.13 -1.99
N GLY A 137 9.05 0.15 -2.33
CA GLY A 137 10.48 0.21 -2.06
C GLY A 137 11.21 1.31 -2.82
N ALA A 138 10.85 1.54 -4.08
CA ALA A 138 11.39 2.66 -4.86
C ALA A 138 11.04 4.00 -4.20
N PHE A 139 9.80 4.16 -3.75
CA PHE A 139 9.38 5.33 -2.99
C PHE A 139 10.14 5.48 -1.67
N ILE A 140 10.28 4.40 -0.88
CA ILE A 140 11.03 4.39 0.38
C ILE A 140 12.49 4.77 0.14
N SER A 141 13.12 4.22 -0.90
CA SER A 141 14.50 4.54 -1.23
C SER A 141 14.66 6.04 -1.48
N ILE A 142 13.75 6.66 -2.24
CA ILE A 142 13.81 8.09 -2.56
C ILE A 142 13.47 8.97 -1.36
N ILE A 143 12.38 8.69 -0.65
CA ILE A 143 11.81 9.54 0.41
C ILE A 143 12.43 9.29 1.78
N GLY A 144 12.93 8.09 2.06
CA GLY A 144 13.53 7.70 3.34
C GLY A 144 14.57 8.71 3.85
N PRO A 145 15.55 9.15 3.03
CA PRO A 145 16.52 10.14 3.46
C PRO A 145 15.92 11.50 3.78
N PHE A 146 14.84 11.91 3.10
CA PHE A 146 14.16 13.19 3.34
C PHE A 146 13.58 13.27 4.75
N GLY A 147 13.03 12.17 5.28
CA GLY A 147 12.59 12.11 6.69
C GLY A 147 13.73 12.46 7.64
N GLY A 148 14.86 11.75 7.50
CA GLY A 148 16.04 12.01 8.33
C GLY A 148 16.68 13.39 8.11
N PHE A 149 16.56 13.97 6.90
CA PHE A 149 16.99 15.36 6.64
C PHE A 149 16.06 16.37 7.30
N PHE A 150 14.76 16.15 7.25
CA PHE A 150 13.77 17.01 7.87
C PHE A 150 13.95 17.04 9.40
N ALA A 151 14.10 15.88 10.03
CA ALA A 151 14.41 15.78 11.45
C ALA A 151 15.74 16.48 11.79
N SER A 152 16.80 16.21 11.00
CA SER A 152 18.10 16.86 11.21
C SER A 152 18.04 18.39 11.04
N GLY A 153 17.28 18.88 10.06
CA GLY A 153 17.09 20.31 9.80
C GLY A 153 16.32 20.99 10.91
N PHE A 154 15.24 20.38 11.38
CA PHE A 154 14.45 20.88 12.50
C PHE A 154 15.29 20.97 13.78
N LYS A 155 16.07 19.92 14.08
CA LYS A 155 16.99 19.93 15.24
C LYS A 155 17.98 21.09 15.19
N ARG A 156 18.53 21.41 14.01
CA ARG A 156 19.41 22.57 13.81
C ARG A 156 18.71 23.90 13.98
N ALA A 157 17.47 24.04 13.50
CA ALA A 157 16.69 25.27 13.63
C ALA A 157 16.42 25.63 15.11
N PHE A 158 16.19 24.62 15.96
CA PHE A 158 15.95 24.80 17.39
C PHE A 158 17.21 24.68 18.26
N LYS A 159 18.40 24.50 17.67
CA LYS A 159 19.67 24.26 18.38
C LYS A 159 19.62 23.10 19.39
N ILE A 160 18.77 22.12 19.13
CA ILE A 160 18.65 20.89 19.92
C ILE A 160 19.41 19.75 19.21
N LYS A 161 20.00 18.84 19.98
CA LYS A 161 20.76 17.71 19.42
C LYS A 161 19.86 16.51 19.12
N ASP A 162 18.92 16.25 20.02
CA ASP A 162 17.97 15.13 19.99
C ASP A 162 16.60 15.64 20.46
N PHE A 163 15.51 15.07 19.94
CA PHE A 163 14.15 15.49 20.31
C PHE A 163 13.74 15.09 21.75
N GLY A 164 14.54 14.27 22.42
CA GLY A 164 14.38 13.87 23.81
C GLY A 164 15.28 12.67 24.16
N ASP A 165 15.44 12.41 25.45
CA ASP A 165 16.27 11.32 25.99
C ASP A 165 15.40 10.17 26.53
N VAL A 166 14.48 9.67 25.71
CA VAL A 166 13.54 8.61 26.16
C VAL A 166 14.26 7.29 26.41
N ILE A 167 15.36 7.02 25.69
CA ILE A 167 16.20 5.84 25.89
C ILE A 167 17.67 6.28 25.97
N PRO A 168 18.37 6.04 27.09
CA PRO A 168 19.75 6.49 27.27
C PRO A 168 20.66 5.87 26.22
N GLY A 169 21.38 6.72 25.47
CA GLY A 169 22.31 6.30 24.41
C GLY A 169 21.66 5.93 23.06
N HIS A 170 20.35 6.14 22.90
CA HIS A 170 19.60 5.69 21.72
C HIS A 170 18.79 6.79 21.01
N GLY A 171 18.85 8.02 21.51
CA GLY A 171 18.18 9.21 20.96
C GLY A 171 16.69 9.27 21.26
N GLY A 172 15.99 10.21 20.62
CA GLY A 172 14.55 10.39 20.77
C GLY A 172 13.73 9.35 20.00
N ILE A 173 12.56 8.99 20.53
CA ILE A 173 11.56 8.17 19.80
C ILE A 173 11.19 8.84 18.47
N LEU A 174 11.06 10.16 18.46
CA LEU A 174 10.69 10.92 17.27
C LEU A 174 11.74 10.84 16.15
N ASP A 175 13.02 10.71 16.50
CA ASP A 175 14.11 10.51 15.54
C ASP A 175 14.06 9.13 14.83
N ARG A 176 13.22 8.21 15.30
CA ARG A 176 13.05 6.86 14.73
C ARG A 176 11.76 6.71 13.91
N PHE A 177 10.80 7.60 14.13
CA PHE A 177 9.49 7.54 13.47
C PHE A 177 9.31 8.60 12.38
N ASP A 178 10.29 9.49 12.19
CA ASP A 178 10.26 10.56 11.18
C ASP A 178 10.07 10.02 9.75
N CYS A 179 10.83 9.01 9.34
CA CYS A 179 10.70 8.37 8.02
C CYS A 179 9.50 7.41 7.95
N GLN A 180 9.17 6.73 9.05
CA GLN A 180 8.09 5.74 9.14
C GLN A 180 6.71 6.37 8.94
N ILE A 181 6.49 7.59 9.45
CA ILE A 181 5.20 8.29 9.31
C ILE A 181 4.93 8.64 7.84
N PHE A 182 5.91 9.20 7.13
CA PHE A 182 5.75 9.54 5.70
C PHE A 182 5.49 8.30 4.85
N VAL A 183 6.22 7.21 5.10
CA VAL A 183 6.02 5.94 4.41
C VAL A 183 4.65 5.35 4.75
N GLY A 184 4.22 5.43 6.00
CA GLY A 184 2.91 4.97 6.46
C GLY A 184 1.73 5.72 5.83
N TRP A 185 1.88 7.01 5.49
CA TRP A 185 0.89 7.76 4.70
C TRP A 185 0.90 7.33 3.24
N PHE A 186 2.09 7.23 2.64
CA PHE A 186 2.20 6.79 1.25
C PHE A 186 1.58 5.41 1.05
N VAL A 187 1.92 4.43 1.88
CA VAL A 187 1.37 3.07 1.78
C VAL A 187 -0.15 3.07 1.95
N PHE A 188 -0.68 3.88 2.87
CA PHE A 188 -2.12 4.01 3.05
C PHE A 188 -2.81 4.53 1.78
N PHE A 189 -2.33 5.64 1.21
CA PHE A 189 -2.91 6.18 -0.03
C PHE A 189 -2.69 5.26 -1.22
N TYR A 190 -1.51 4.64 -1.33
CA TYR A 190 -1.19 3.70 -2.39
C TYR A 190 -2.12 2.47 -2.35
N TYR A 191 -2.33 1.90 -1.16
CA TYR A 191 -3.23 0.78 -0.97
C TYR A 191 -4.66 1.12 -1.36
N ASN A 192 -5.21 2.23 -0.84
CA ASN A 192 -6.59 2.62 -1.13
C ASN A 192 -6.82 3.00 -2.60
N SER A 193 -5.80 3.53 -3.28
CA SER A 193 -5.93 3.96 -4.68
C SER A 193 -5.68 2.84 -5.70
N PHE A 194 -4.73 1.94 -5.45
CA PHE A 194 -4.24 0.99 -6.46
C PHE A 194 -4.47 -0.49 -6.12
N VAL A 195 -4.72 -0.82 -4.87
CA VAL A 195 -4.72 -2.21 -4.39
C VAL A 195 -6.10 -2.64 -3.90
N LYS A 196 -6.75 -1.80 -3.09
CA LYS A 196 -8.00 -2.14 -2.42
C LYS A 196 -9.09 -2.49 -3.44
N PRO A 197 -9.63 -3.72 -3.42
CA PRO A 197 -10.69 -4.10 -4.34
C PRO A 197 -11.97 -3.33 -4.03
N LEU A 198 -12.71 -2.93 -5.07
CA LEU A 198 -14.05 -2.36 -4.89
C LEU A 198 -15.02 -3.46 -4.46
N THR A 199 -15.37 -3.47 -3.18
CA THR A 199 -16.42 -4.34 -2.64
C THR A 199 -17.78 -3.66 -2.77
N PRO A 200 -18.89 -4.41 -2.97
CA PRO A 200 -20.22 -3.83 -3.05
C PRO A 200 -20.59 -2.97 -1.83
N SER A 201 -20.13 -3.36 -0.64
CA SER A 201 -20.31 -2.59 0.60
C SER A 201 -19.57 -1.25 0.58
N SER A 202 -18.31 -1.23 0.13
CA SER A 202 -17.55 0.01 0.00
C SER A 202 -18.13 0.95 -1.06
N LEU A 203 -18.63 0.41 -2.17
CA LEU A 203 -19.30 1.18 -3.21
C LEU A 203 -20.62 1.77 -2.71
N LEU A 204 -21.39 0.98 -1.95
CA LEU A 204 -22.64 1.46 -1.36
C LEU A 204 -22.40 2.57 -0.32
N GLN A 205 -21.36 2.46 0.50
CA GLN A 205 -20.97 3.54 1.42
C GLN A 205 -20.60 4.82 0.67
N GLN A 206 -19.89 4.72 -0.46
CA GLN A 206 -19.60 5.90 -1.30
C GLN A 206 -20.88 6.52 -1.85
N VAL A 207 -21.85 5.70 -2.27
CA VAL A 207 -23.15 6.19 -2.73
C VAL A 207 -23.89 6.94 -1.61
N PHE A 208 -23.87 6.43 -0.37
CA PHE A 208 -24.57 7.07 0.75
C PHE A 208 -23.97 8.41 1.21
N VAL A 209 -22.73 8.72 0.86
CA VAL A 209 -22.12 10.03 1.13
C VAL A 209 -22.60 11.10 0.14
N LEU A 210 -23.08 10.71 -1.05
CA LEU A 210 -23.53 11.63 -2.09
C LEU A 210 -24.82 12.36 -1.68
N PRO A 211 -25.08 13.56 -2.22
CA PRO A 211 -26.37 14.23 -2.08
C PRO A 211 -27.51 13.35 -2.61
N GLN A 212 -28.72 13.54 -2.06
CA GLN A 212 -29.91 12.74 -2.43
C GLN A 212 -30.18 12.72 -3.95
N ASP A 213 -29.93 13.83 -4.64
CA ASP A 213 -30.11 13.94 -6.09
C ASP A 213 -29.18 13.04 -6.90
N GLU A 214 -27.94 12.88 -6.42
CA GLU A 214 -26.92 12.04 -7.03
C GLU A 214 -27.13 10.57 -6.68
N GLN A 215 -27.60 10.27 -5.47
CA GLN A 215 -28.00 8.90 -5.08
C GLN A 215 -29.10 8.36 -6.00
N LEU A 216 -30.13 9.16 -6.28
CA LEU A 216 -31.21 8.80 -7.20
C LEU A 216 -30.71 8.66 -8.65
N ALA A 217 -29.74 9.48 -9.06
CA ALA A 217 -29.12 9.35 -10.38
C ALA A 217 -28.34 8.04 -10.50
N VAL A 218 -27.58 7.65 -9.48
CA VAL A 218 -26.87 6.36 -9.44
C VAL A 218 -27.86 5.19 -9.51
N LEU A 219 -28.96 5.25 -8.77
CA LEU A 219 -30.02 4.22 -8.81
C LEU A 219 -30.61 4.08 -10.22
N ASN A 220 -30.94 5.19 -10.87
CA ASN A 220 -31.50 5.18 -12.23
C ASN A 220 -30.50 4.65 -13.27
N LEU A 221 -29.21 5.03 -13.17
CA LEU A 221 -28.15 4.49 -14.02
C LEU A 221 -27.97 2.97 -13.81
N PHE A 222 -28.02 2.52 -12.56
CA PHE A 222 -27.89 1.11 -12.22
C PHE A 222 -29.07 0.29 -12.74
N LEU A 223 -30.32 0.71 -12.47
CA LEU A 223 -31.53 0.07 -12.98
C LEU A 223 -31.59 0.06 -14.51
N GLY A 224 -31.24 1.17 -15.17
CA GLY A 224 -31.15 1.26 -16.62
C GLY A 224 -30.10 0.30 -17.20
N GLY A 225 -28.96 0.14 -16.52
CA GLY A 225 -27.93 -0.83 -16.85
C GLY A 225 -28.41 -2.28 -16.74
N LEU A 226 -29.15 -2.61 -15.68
CA LEU A 226 -29.73 -3.95 -15.48
C LEU A 226 -30.82 -4.28 -16.51
N LEU A 227 -31.68 -3.31 -16.85
CA LEU A 227 -32.71 -3.46 -17.88
C LEU A 227 -32.09 -3.73 -19.26
N ARG A 228 -31.04 -2.99 -19.65
CA ARG A 228 -30.33 -3.20 -20.93
C ARG A 228 -29.65 -4.58 -21.00
N ARG A 229 -29.20 -5.11 -19.87
CA ARG A 229 -28.59 -6.45 -19.78
C ARG A 229 -29.62 -7.59 -19.64
N GLY A 230 -30.91 -7.27 -19.53
CA GLY A 230 -31.99 -8.25 -19.40
C GLY A 230 -32.07 -8.92 -18.02
N HIS A 231 -31.43 -8.35 -16.99
CA HIS A 231 -31.46 -8.91 -15.63
C HIS A 231 -32.70 -8.50 -14.83
N VAL A 232 -33.44 -7.48 -15.27
CA VAL A 232 -34.65 -6.98 -14.62
C VAL A 232 -35.75 -6.76 -15.67
N PRO A 233 -36.99 -7.23 -15.45
CA PRO A 233 -38.11 -6.99 -16.37
C PRO A 233 -38.51 -5.52 -16.39
N ALA A 234 -38.94 -5.03 -17.56
CA ALA A 234 -39.31 -3.63 -17.76
C ALA A 234 -40.45 -3.16 -16.83
N GLU A 235 -41.35 -4.08 -16.50
CA GLU A 235 -42.50 -3.84 -15.60
C GLU A 235 -42.09 -3.43 -14.18
N LEU A 236 -40.91 -3.85 -13.71
CA LEU A 236 -40.39 -3.50 -12.38
C LEU A 236 -39.49 -2.27 -12.41
N ALA A 237 -38.71 -2.08 -13.47
CA ALA A 237 -37.74 -1.00 -13.56
C ALA A 237 -38.39 0.36 -13.86
N GLN A 238 -39.42 0.41 -14.74
CA GLN A 238 -40.05 1.67 -15.15
C GLN A 238 -40.76 2.40 -14.00
N PRO A 239 -41.53 1.74 -13.12
CA PRO A 239 -42.16 2.40 -11.97
C PRO A 239 -41.14 2.93 -10.96
N LEU A 240 -40.04 2.19 -10.74
CA LEU A 240 -38.98 2.59 -9.79
C LEU A 240 -38.20 3.82 -10.28
N MET A 241 -37.92 3.91 -11.59
CA MET A 241 -37.28 5.09 -12.17
C MET A 241 -38.21 6.32 -12.10
N ALA A 242 -39.50 6.15 -12.38
CA ALA A 242 -40.50 7.22 -12.25
C ALA A 242 -40.70 7.66 -10.79
N TYR A 243 -40.59 6.73 -9.83
CA TYR A 243 -40.64 7.04 -8.41
C TYR A 243 -39.44 7.88 -7.95
N GLY A 244 -38.25 7.64 -8.51
CA GLY A 244 -37.08 8.50 -8.26
C GLY A 244 -37.27 9.95 -8.73
N GLU A 245 -37.96 10.16 -9.86
CA GLU A 245 -38.26 11.51 -10.38
C GLU A 245 -39.30 12.26 -9.53
N THR A 246 -40.30 11.54 -9.02
CA THR A 246 -41.30 12.14 -8.11
C THR A 246 -40.70 12.53 -6.76
N ILE A 247 -39.73 11.78 -6.23
CA ILE A 247 -38.97 12.18 -5.04
C ILE A 247 -38.15 13.45 -5.29
N LYS A 248 -37.50 13.56 -6.47
CA LYS A 248 -36.79 14.80 -6.86
C LYS A 248 -37.72 16.01 -6.95
N ALA A 249 -38.89 15.83 -7.56
CA ALA A 249 -39.89 16.90 -7.66
C ALA A 249 -40.40 17.34 -6.27
N ALA A 250 -40.66 16.39 -5.37
CA ALA A 250 -41.09 16.67 -4.00
C ALA A 250 -39.99 17.33 -3.15
N ALA A 251 -38.71 16.99 -3.36
CA ALA A 251 -37.59 17.61 -2.68
C ALA A 251 -37.31 19.05 -3.16
N ALA A 252 -37.63 19.37 -4.43
CA ALA A 252 -37.48 20.72 -4.98
C ALA A 252 -38.54 21.71 -4.48
N ASP A 253 -39.74 21.22 -4.11
CA ASP A 253 -40.82 22.03 -3.52
C ASP A 253 -40.56 22.38 -2.04
N ILE A 254 -39.69 21.62 -1.37
CA ILE A 254 -39.22 21.91 -0.02
C ILE A 254 -37.91 22.69 -0.17
N GLY A 255 -38.01 24.01 -0.31
CA GLY A 255 -36.84 24.90 -0.39
C GLY A 255 -35.82 24.65 0.73
N PRO A 256 -34.54 25.03 0.55
CA PRO A 256 -33.49 24.75 1.52
C PRO A 256 -33.85 25.33 2.90
N PRO A 257 -33.44 24.68 4.00
CA PRO A 257 -33.58 25.26 5.35
C PRO A 257 -32.82 26.58 5.49
#